data_AF-A0A7Y3JJA3-F1
#
_entry.id   AF-A0A7Y3JJA3-F1
#
_cell.length_a   1.000
_cell.length_b   1.000
_cell.length_c   1.000
_cell.angle_alpha   90.00
_cell.angle_beta   90.00
_cell.angle_gamma   90.00
#
_symmetry.space_group_name_H-M   'P 1'
#
loop_
_entity.id
_entity.type
_entity.pdbx_description
1 polymer ?
#
loop_
_entity_poly.entity_id
_entity_poly.type
_entity_poly.pdbx_seq_one_letter_code
_entity_poly.pdbx_strand_id
1 'polypeptide(L)'
;MNTRQKVEIDGPKFKALLDDVQKRIRDEDPHELDAYRALFRKNVPFFLRSYVAAYLLRQASGRLGPRQRPSQVATLFVSIGKNRKVFPRDLVLFFVHGAQLNKSNLGDIKILENYSFVEVEEPLAAKVIQQLDGSTFRGRRVSVNFAKKRSSETPEDYTFQSEDNLAQVEE
;
A
#
# COMPACT_ATOMS: atom_id res chain seq x y z
N MET A 1 -38.52 15.57 11.76
CA MET A 1 -38.08 16.36 10.59
C MET A 1 -36.63 16.04 10.30
N ASN A 2 -36.34 15.30 9.23
CA ASN A 2 -34.97 14.83 8.94
C ASN A 2 -34.22 15.91 8.15
N THR A 3 -33.19 16.49 8.78
CA THR A 3 -32.24 17.44 8.19
C THR A 3 -31.51 16.78 7.02
N ARG A 4 -31.86 17.18 5.79
CA ARG A 4 -31.06 16.92 4.60
C ARG A 4 -29.74 17.70 4.74
N GLN A 5 -28.71 17.07 5.30
CA GLN A 5 -27.35 17.57 5.15
C GLN A 5 -27.06 17.71 3.66
N LYS A 6 -26.72 18.94 3.25
CA LYS A 6 -26.29 19.26 1.89
C LYS A 6 -25.02 18.46 1.63
N VAL A 7 -25.08 17.46 0.77
CA VAL A 7 -23.88 16.69 0.38
C VAL A 7 -23.09 17.60 -0.56
N GLU A 8 -22.07 18.28 -0.05
CA GLU A 8 -21.09 18.97 -0.88
C GLU A 8 -20.27 17.90 -1.62
N ILE A 9 -20.47 17.81 -2.93
CA ILE A 9 -19.71 16.90 -3.79
C ILE A 9 -18.56 17.72 -4.39
N ASP A 10 -17.34 17.42 -3.96
CA ASP A 10 -16.13 17.98 -4.54
C ASP A 10 -15.94 17.48 -5.97
N GLY A 11 -16.45 18.23 -6.96
CA GLY A 11 -16.32 17.95 -8.39
C GLY A 11 -14.90 17.57 -8.88
N PRO A 12 -13.82 18.27 -8.47
CA PRO A 12 -12.47 17.91 -8.91
C PRO A 12 -11.98 16.58 -8.30
N LYS A 13 -12.31 16.30 -7.02
CA LYS A 13 -11.96 15.00 -6.39
C LYS A 13 -12.73 13.85 -7.03
N PHE A 14 -13.99 14.09 -7.39
CA PHE A 14 -14.82 13.12 -8.10
C PHE A 14 -14.23 12.77 -9.46
N LYS A 15 -13.77 13.76 -10.22
CA LYS A 15 -13.10 13.53 -11.52
C LYS A 15 -11.83 12.68 -11.37
N ALA A 16 -10.95 13.05 -10.43
CA ALA A 16 -9.72 12.30 -10.19
C ALA A 16 -9.99 10.84 -9.78
N LEU A 17 -11.05 10.60 -9.00
CA LEU A 17 -11.50 9.26 -8.66
C LEU A 17 -11.92 8.44 -9.89
N LEU A 18 -12.71 9.05 -10.78
CA LEU A 18 -13.14 8.39 -12.00
C LEU A 18 -11.95 8.07 -12.92
N ASP A 19 -10.98 8.98 -13.03
CA ASP A 19 -9.78 8.76 -13.83
C ASP A 19 -8.93 7.59 -13.29
N ASP A 20 -8.82 7.47 -11.97
CA ASP A 20 -8.12 6.36 -11.31
C ASP A 20 -8.84 5.01 -11.52
N VAL A 21 -10.17 4.98 -11.36
CA VAL A 21 -10.98 3.79 -11.64
C VAL A 21 -10.86 3.38 -13.12
N GLN A 22 -10.88 4.33 -14.05
CA GLN A 22 -10.72 4.06 -15.47
C GLN A 22 -9.34 3.50 -15.84
N LYS A 23 -8.29 3.81 -15.08
CA LYS A 23 -6.97 3.20 -15.30
C LYS A 23 -6.98 1.74 -14.85
N ARG A 24 -7.46 1.47 -13.63
CA ARG A 24 -7.53 0.10 -13.10
C ARG A 24 -8.34 -0.84 -13.99
N ILE A 25 -9.48 -0.39 -14.50
CA ILE A 25 -10.32 -1.18 -15.42
C ILE A 25 -9.56 -1.60 -16.69
N ARG A 26 -8.60 -0.81 -17.17
CA ARG A 26 -7.80 -1.15 -18.36
C ARG A 26 -6.72 -2.19 -18.06
N ASP A 27 -6.24 -2.24 -16.82
CA ASP A 27 -5.16 -3.14 -16.38
C ASP A 27 -5.70 -4.51 -15.91
N GLU A 28 -7.02 -4.65 -15.77
CA GLU A 28 -7.70 -5.83 -15.20
C GLU A 28 -8.27 -6.74 -16.31
N ASP A 29 -8.44 -8.04 -16.01
CA ASP A 29 -8.89 -9.03 -17.00
C ASP A 29 -10.33 -8.73 -17.49
N PRO A 30 -10.54 -8.51 -18.80
CA PRO A 30 -11.86 -8.25 -19.36
C PRO A 30 -12.91 -9.32 -19.04
N HIS A 31 -12.51 -10.59 -18.93
CA HIS A 31 -13.44 -11.69 -18.67
C HIS A 31 -14.03 -11.66 -17.26
N GLU A 32 -13.23 -11.30 -16.27
CA GLU A 32 -13.68 -11.20 -14.88
C GLU A 32 -14.69 -10.05 -14.72
N LEU A 33 -14.39 -8.89 -15.32
CA LEU A 33 -15.28 -7.73 -15.28
C LEU A 33 -16.64 -8.01 -15.93
N ASP A 34 -16.66 -8.75 -17.03
CA ASP A 34 -17.91 -9.11 -17.69
C ASP A 34 -18.76 -10.09 -16.87
N ALA A 35 -18.15 -10.99 -16.11
CA ALA A 35 -18.87 -11.85 -15.16
C ALA A 35 -19.56 -11.01 -14.07
N TYR A 36 -18.86 -10.04 -13.49
CA TYR A 36 -19.47 -9.12 -12.52
C TYR A 36 -20.57 -8.26 -13.15
N ARG A 37 -20.40 -7.79 -14.39
CA ARG A 37 -21.46 -7.04 -15.11
C ARG A 37 -22.69 -7.89 -15.33
N ALA A 38 -22.54 -9.16 -15.69
CA ALA A 38 -23.67 -10.08 -15.86
C ALA A 38 -24.45 -10.27 -14.56
N LEU A 39 -23.74 -10.53 -13.45
CA LEU A 39 -24.35 -10.64 -12.11
C LEU A 39 -25.05 -9.34 -11.71
N PHE A 40 -24.41 -8.20 -11.93
CA PHE A 40 -25.00 -6.89 -11.62
C PHE A 40 -26.27 -6.64 -12.42
N ARG A 41 -26.27 -6.94 -13.72
CA ARG A 41 -27.45 -6.78 -14.59
C ARG A 41 -28.61 -7.68 -14.18
N LYS A 42 -28.32 -8.90 -13.72
CA LYS A 42 -29.32 -9.88 -13.23
C LYS A 42 -29.97 -9.43 -11.93
N ASN A 43 -29.20 -8.81 -11.03
CA ASN A 43 -29.68 -8.45 -9.69
C ASN A 43 -30.13 -6.98 -9.56
N VAL A 44 -29.77 -6.11 -10.51
CA VAL A 44 -30.11 -4.69 -10.45
C VAL A 44 -30.98 -4.27 -11.66
N PRO A 45 -32.23 -3.83 -11.40
CA PRO A 45 -33.10 -3.27 -12.43
C PRO A 45 -32.42 -2.13 -13.19
N PHE A 46 -32.67 -2.04 -14.50
CA PHE A 46 -31.99 -1.09 -15.40
C PHE A 46 -31.94 0.35 -14.87
N PHE A 47 -33.07 0.85 -14.34
CA PHE A 47 -33.21 2.20 -13.82
C PHE A 47 -32.48 2.46 -12.49
N LEU A 48 -32.11 1.41 -11.74
CA LEU A 48 -31.38 1.52 -10.48
C LEU A 48 -29.87 1.40 -10.66
N ARG A 49 -29.37 0.95 -11.81
CA ARG A 49 -27.95 0.67 -12.01
C ARG A 49 -27.07 1.89 -11.75
N SER A 50 -27.47 3.05 -12.24
CA SER A 50 -26.76 4.32 -12.00
C SER A 50 -26.80 4.73 -10.53
N TYR A 51 -27.96 4.60 -9.87
CA TYR A 51 -28.11 4.91 -8.45
C TYR A 51 -27.33 3.98 -7.54
N VAL A 52 -27.35 2.67 -7.84
CA VAL A 52 -26.55 1.67 -7.13
C VAL A 52 -25.07 1.93 -7.35
N ALA A 53 -24.64 2.24 -8.58
CA ALA A 53 -23.26 2.64 -8.86
C ALA A 53 -22.89 3.91 -8.08
N ALA A 54 -23.74 4.93 -8.03
CA ALA A 54 -23.52 6.16 -7.25
C ALA A 54 -23.45 5.89 -5.75
N TYR A 55 -24.30 5.00 -5.22
CA TYR A 55 -24.30 4.61 -3.81
C TYR A 55 -23.04 3.83 -3.44
N LEU A 56 -22.67 2.84 -4.27
CA LEU A 56 -21.42 2.10 -4.14
C LEU A 56 -20.23 3.04 -4.24
N LEU A 57 -20.25 4.01 -5.17
CA LEU A 57 -19.21 5.02 -5.33
C LEU A 57 -19.12 5.96 -4.12
N ARG A 58 -20.24 6.30 -3.47
CA ARG A 58 -20.28 7.06 -2.22
C ARG A 58 -19.75 6.26 -1.02
N GLN A 59 -20.09 4.98 -0.94
CA GLN A 59 -19.58 4.10 0.10
C GLN A 59 -18.08 3.82 -0.10
N ALA A 60 -17.71 3.67 -1.36
CA ALA A 60 -16.36 3.56 -1.86
C ALA A 60 -15.58 4.83 -1.60
N SER A 61 -16.05 6.04 -1.87
CA SER A 61 -15.24 7.25 -1.81
C SER A 61 -14.64 7.55 -0.42
N GLY A 62 -15.20 6.99 0.67
CA GLY A 62 -14.57 6.99 2.00
C GLY A 62 -13.41 5.98 2.18
N ARG A 63 -13.25 5.03 1.26
CA ARG A 63 -12.24 3.94 1.22
C ARG A 63 -11.39 3.90 -0.07
N LEU A 64 -11.90 4.48 -1.16
CA LEU A 64 -11.45 4.44 -2.55
C LEU A 64 -11.27 5.84 -3.12
N GLY A 65 -11.52 6.91 -2.35
CA GLY A 65 -11.08 8.25 -2.73
C GLY A 65 -9.60 8.21 -3.12
N PRO A 66 -9.14 9.02 -4.09
CA PRO A 66 -7.75 9.04 -4.50
C PRO A 66 -6.92 9.09 -3.23
N ARG A 67 -6.11 8.04 -3.00
CA ARG A 67 -5.26 7.93 -1.81
C ARG A 67 -4.58 9.28 -1.70
N GLN A 68 -4.92 10.06 -0.67
CA GLN A 68 -4.34 11.39 -0.47
C GLN A 68 -2.87 11.13 -0.20
N ARG A 69 -2.09 11.05 -1.28
CA ARG A 69 -0.64 11.00 -1.17
C ARG A 69 -0.29 12.34 -0.54
N PRO A 70 0.43 12.33 0.60
CA PRO A 70 0.93 13.56 1.15
C PRO A 70 1.68 14.30 0.04
N SER A 71 1.45 15.61 -0.12
CA SER A 71 2.08 16.39 -1.20
C SER A 71 3.61 16.40 -1.07
N GLN A 72 4.11 16.11 0.12
CA GLN A 72 5.52 16.00 0.47
C GLN A 72 5.70 14.73 1.30
N VAL A 73 6.41 13.75 0.74
CA VAL A 73 6.71 12.47 1.39
C VAL A 73 8.20 12.28 1.54
N ALA A 74 8.61 11.82 2.72
CA ALA A 74 9.94 11.34 3.00
C ALA A 74 9.93 9.81 3.09
N THR A 75 10.94 9.16 2.52
CA THR A 75 11.12 7.71 2.63
C THR A 75 11.94 7.38 3.86
N LEU A 76 11.43 6.49 4.71
CA LEU A 76 12.11 5.98 5.89
C LEU A 76 12.64 4.57 5.62
N PHE A 77 13.88 4.32 6.03
CA PHE A 77 14.48 3.00 6.12
C PHE A 77 14.14 2.37 7.47
N VAL A 78 13.71 1.11 7.44
CA VAL A 78 13.43 0.31 8.62
C VAL A 78 14.24 -0.97 8.55
N SER A 79 15.01 -1.28 9.60
CA SER A 79 15.91 -2.45 9.66
C SER A 79 15.17 -3.79 9.88
N ILE A 80 13.98 -3.95 9.28
CA ILE A 80 13.20 -5.19 9.29
C ILE A 80 12.58 -5.43 7.91
N GLY A 81 12.60 -6.69 7.46
CA GLY A 81 12.14 -7.11 6.13
C GLY A 81 11.51 -8.50 6.12
N LYS A 82 11.36 -9.08 4.93
CA LYS A 82 10.69 -10.38 4.69
C LYS A 82 11.28 -11.54 5.48
N ASN A 83 12.60 -11.58 5.69
CA ASN A 83 13.28 -12.64 6.47
C ASN A 83 12.77 -12.72 7.90
N ARG A 84 12.17 -11.63 8.41
CA ARG A 84 11.57 -11.57 9.74
C ARG A 84 10.04 -11.78 9.72
N LYS A 85 9.52 -12.31 8.62
CA LYS A 85 8.09 -12.51 8.34
C LYS A 85 7.28 -11.21 8.52
N VAL A 86 7.84 -10.10 8.05
CA VAL A 86 7.20 -8.78 8.12
C VAL A 86 6.33 -8.59 6.90
N PHE A 87 5.04 -8.35 7.13
CA PHE A 87 4.08 -8.04 6.09
C PHE A 87 3.75 -6.54 6.06
N PRO A 88 3.20 -6.00 4.95
CA PRO A 88 2.83 -4.58 4.88
C PRO A 88 1.88 -4.16 6.01
N ARG A 89 0.97 -5.06 6.40
CA ARG A 89 0.05 -4.84 7.54
C ARG A 89 0.81 -4.64 8.86
N ASP A 90 1.88 -5.40 9.08
CA ASP A 90 2.68 -5.30 10.32
C ASP A 90 3.40 -3.95 10.40
N LEU A 91 3.96 -3.48 9.28
CA LEU A 91 4.59 -2.16 9.22
C LEU A 91 3.56 -1.06 9.46
N VAL A 92 2.42 -1.10 8.78
CA VAL A 92 1.33 -0.13 9.02
C VAL A 92 0.95 -0.10 10.50
N LEU A 93 0.74 -1.26 11.12
CA LEU A 93 0.42 -1.34 12.55
C LEU A 93 1.53 -0.77 13.43
N PHE A 94 2.78 -1.10 13.15
CA PHE A 94 3.93 -0.61 13.90
C PHE A 94 4.05 0.92 13.87
N PHE A 95 3.87 1.55 12.71
CA PHE A 95 3.90 3.00 12.57
C PHE A 95 2.67 3.69 13.22
N VAL A 96 1.48 3.10 13.09
CA VAL A 96 0.25 3.63 13.70
C VAL A 96 0.34 3.58 15.23
N HIS A 97 0.79 2.46 15.81
CA HIS A 97 0.88 2.31 17.25
C HIS A 97 2.08 3.04 17.87
N GLY A 98 3.24 3.00 17.23
CA GLY A 98 4.47 3.54 17.81
C GLY A 98 4.69 5.04 17.58
N ALA A 99 4.14 5.61 16.50
CA ALA A 99 4.26 7.03 16.20
C ALA A 99 2.92 7.79 16.12
N GLN A 100 1.80 7.14 16.51
CA GLN A 100 0.45 7.71 16.50
C GLN A 100 0.07 8.29 15.12
N LEU A 101 0.54 7.66 14.05
CA LEU A 101 0.23 8.07 12.69
C LEU A 101 -1.13 7.53 12.25
N ASN A 102 -1.84 8.27 11.40
CA ASN A 102 -2.99 7.73 10.70
C ASN A 102 -2.54 6.97 9.44
N LYS A 103 -3.34 5.99 9.02
CA LYS A 103 -3.09 5.26 7.76
C LYS A 103 -3.02 6.18 6.53
N SER A 104 -3.68 7.34 6.59
CA SER A 104 -3.68 8.34 5.53
C SER A 104 -2.32 9.04 5.35
N ASN A 105 -1.51 9.12 6.41
CA ASN A 105 -0.19 9.77 6.35
C ASN A 105 0.92 8.81 5.88
N LEU A 106 0.59 7.54 5.64
CA LEU A 106 1.50 6.51 5.14
C LEU A 106 1.30 6.31 3.63
N GLY A 107 2.39 6.47 2.89
CA GLY A 107 2.46 6.26 1.45
C GLY A 107 2.72 4.81 1.08
N ASP A 108 3.57 4.59 0.07
CA ASP A 108 3.89 3.26 -0.41
C ASP A 108 4.91 2.55 0.52
N ILE A 109 4.79 1.23 0.58
CA ILE A 109 5.61 0.37 1.46
C ILE A 109 6.32 -0.65 0.58
N LYS A 110 7.65 -0.60 0.56
CA LYS A 110 8.49 -1.55 -0.17
C LYS A 110 9.24 -2.43 0.83
N ILE A 111 8.93 -3.72 0.85
CA ILE A 111 9.58 -4.68 1.76
C ILE A 111 10.61 -5.49 1.00
N LEU A 112 11.85 -5.44 1.46
CA LEU A 112 12.97 -6.24 0.97
C LEU A 112 13.30 -7.34 1.98
N GLU A 113 14.33 -8.15 1.72
CA GLU A 113 14.64 -9.32 2.55
C GLU A 113 15.01 -8.95 3.99
N ASN A 114 15.95 -8.02 4.15
CA ASN A 114 16.51 -7.64 5.45
C ASN A 114 15.99 -6.31 6.00
N TYR A 115 15.42 -5.47 5.14
CA TYR A 115 14.97 -4.13 5.48
C TYR A 115 13.72 -3.75 4.68
N SER A 116 13.12 -2.62 5.02
CA SER A 116 11.95 -2.10 4.34
C SER A 116 12.01 -0.57 4.23
N PHE A 117 11.32 -0.06 3.22
CA PHE A 117 11.14 1.36 2.99
C PHE A 117 9.66 1.71 3.14
N VAL A 118 9.41 2.77 3.90
CA VAL A 118 8.06 3.27 4.16
C VAL A 118 8.03 4.75 3.84
N GLU A 119 7.12 5.16 2.98
CA GLU A 119 6.88 6.58 2.73
C GLU A 119 5.96 7.15 3.81
N VAL A 120 6.36 8.28 4.37
CA VAL A 120 5.62 9.01 5.39
C VAL A 120 5.58 10.48 4.99
N GLU A 121 4.52 11.18 5.35
CA GLU A 121 4.44 12.63 5.21
C GLU A 121 5.66 13.34 5.85
N GLU A 122 6.32 14.19 5.08
CA GLU A 122 7.60 14.83 5.42
C GLU A 122 7.63 15.54 6.79
N PRO A 123 6.64 16.39 7.16
CA PRO A 123 6.63 17.02 8.48
C PRO A 123 6.53 16.04 9.66
N LEU A 124 6.02 14.82 9.43
CA LEU A 124 5.89 13.80 10.47
C LEU A 124 7.11 12.87 10.53
N ALA A 125 7.90 12.79 9.46
CA ALA A 125 9.01 11.85 9.34
C ALA A 125 10.07 12.00 10.44
N ALA A 126 10.43 13.24 10.80
CA ALA A 126 11.40 13.49 11.88
C ALA A 126 10.90 13.00 13.25
N LYS A 127 9.61 13.25 13.54
CA LYS A 127 8.96 12.78 14.78
C LYS A 127 8.93 11.26 14.86
N VAL A 128 8.65 10.62 13.72
CA VAL A 128 8.57 9.16 13.62
C VAL A 128 9.92 8.51 13.88
N ILE A 129 11.00 9.04 13.32
CA ILE A 129 12.37 8.55 13.59
C ILE A 129 12.68 8.68 15.09
N GLN A 130 12.40 9.83 15.70
CA GLN A 130 12.68 10.05 17.12
C GLN A 130 11.92 9.08 18.04
N GLN A 131 10.70 8.68 17.66
CA GLN A 131 9.85 7.80 18.46
C GLN A 131 10.07 6.30 18.20
N LEU A 132 10.43 5.92 16.96
CA LEU A 132 10.54 4.53 16.56
C LEU A 132 11.98 4.01 16.50
N ASP A 133 12.97 4.88 16.46
CA ASP A 133 14.37 4.45 16.46
C ASP A 133 14.75 3.79 17.79
N GLY A 134 15.25 2.56 17.72
CA GLY A 134 15.57 1.73 18.89
C GLY A 134 14.38 0.99 19.50
N SER A 135 13.17 1.13 18.93
CA SER A 135 11.99 0.40 19.39
C SER A 135 12.11 -1.10 19.14
N THR A 136 11.30 -1.90 19.84
CA THR A 136 11.32 -3.36 19.71
C THR A 136 10.19 -3.85 18.80
N PHE A 137 10.54 -4.66 17.82
CA PHE A 137 9.59 -5.38 16.96
C PHE A 137 9.82 -6.88 17.11
N ARG A 138 8.80 -7.59 17.60
CA ARG A 138 8.84 -9.03 17.88
C ARG A 138 10.10 -9.45 18.67
N GLY A 139 10.42 -8.68 19.71
CA GLY A 139 11.53 -9.00 20.63
C GLY A 139 12.94 -8.67 20.15
N ARG A 140 13.14 -8.00 19.00
CA ARG A 140 14.45 -7.39 18.66
C ARG A 140 14.33 -5.91 18.38
N ARG A 141 15.42 -5.19 18.59
CA ARG A 141 15.52 -3.76 18.28
C ARG A 141 15.42 -3.53 16.76
N VAL A 142 14.74 -2.45 16.42
CA VAL A 142 14.57 -1.96 15.06
C VAL A 142 15.10 -0.53 15.02
N SER A 143 15.85 -0.22 13.96
CA SER A 143 16.31 1.12 13.68
C SER A 143 15.49 1.72 12.55
N VAL A 144 15.08 2.98 12.73
CA VAL A 144 14.32 3.75 11.74
C VAL A 144 15.13 4.99 11.41
N ASN A 145 15.48 5.16 10.13
CA ASN A 145 16.31 6.28 9.66
C ASN A 145 15.74 6.87 8.38
N PHE A 146 16.18 8.07 7.99
CA PHE A 146 15.91 8.56 6.64
C PHE A 146 16.56 7.64 5.61
N ALA A 147 15.79 7.26 4.59
CA ALA A 147 16.33 6.46 3.49
C ALA A 147 17.31 7.32 2.70
N LYS A 148 18.59 6.94 2.70
CA LYS A 148 19.55 7.48 1.74
C LYS A 148 19.11 6.99 0.36
N LYS A 149 18.86 7.90 -0.59
CA LYS A 149 18.75 7.55 -2.01
C LYS A 149 20.08 6.93 -2.43
N ARG A 150 20.20 5.61 -2.31
CA ARG A 150 21.24 4.87 -3.00
C ARG A 150 20.80 4.85 -4.46
N SER A 151 21.63 5.40 -5.33
CA SER A 151 21.56 5.17 -6.76
C SER A 151 21.35 3.67 -6.99
N SER A 152 20.41 3.36 -7.87
CA SER A 152 19.98 2.02 -8.25
C SER A 152 21.15 1.08 -8.50
N GLU A 153 21.39 0.15 -7.59
CA GLU A 153 22.07 -1.11 -7.89
C GLU A 153 21.09 -2.22 -7.49
N THR A 154 20.45 -2.76 -8.52
CA THR A 154 19.76 -4.06 -8.50
C THR A 154 20.78 -5.10 -8.04
N PRO A 155 20.56 -5.84 -6.94
CA PRO A 155 21.38 -7.01 -6.65
C PRO A 155 21.06 -8.05 -7.72
N GLU A 156 21.99 -8.22 -8.64
CA GLU A 156 22.01 -9.24 -9.68
C GLU A 156 22.05 -10.64 -9.04
N ASP A 157 21.22 -11.52 -9.61
CA ASP A 157 21.34 -12.98 -9.70
C ASP A 157 22.25 -13.69 -8.68
N TYR A 158 21.62 -14.38 -7.73
CA TYR A 158 22.28 -15.50 -7.04
C TYR A 158 22.32 -16.71 -7.99
N THR A 159 23.41 -16.82 -8.76
CA THR A 159 23.79 -18.06 -9.42
C THR A 159 24.02 -19.12 -8.37
N PHE A 160 23.18 -20.15 -8.35
CA PHE A 160 23.35 -21.35 -7.55
C PHE A 160 24.53 -22.14 -8.14
N GLN A 161 25.72 -22.03 -7.55
CA GLN A 161 26.80 -23.00 -7.80
C GLN A 161 26.55 -24.20 -6.88
N SER A 162 25.80 -25.16 -7.38
CA SER A 162 25.88 -26.53 -6.88
C SER A 162 27.25 -27.09 -7.28
N GLU A 163 28.18 -27.10 -6.33
CA GLU A 163 29.38 -27.92 -6.38
C GLU A 163 28.96 -29.40 -6.28
N ASP A 164 28.63 -30.02 -7.41
CA ASP A 164 28.70 -31.48 -7.56
C ASP A 164 30.17 -31.88 -7.70
N ASN A 165 30.88 -31.88 -6.57
CA ASN A 165 32.13 -32.61 -6.42
C ASN A 165 31.84 -33.87 -5.60
N LEU A 166 31.43 -34.95 -6.29
CA LEU A 166 31.44 -36.30 -5.72
C LEU A 166 31.60 -37.36 -6.82
N ALA A 167 32.83 -37.59 -7.26
CA ALA A 167 33.25 -38.87 -7.83
C ALA A 167 34.79 -38.95 -7.96
N GLN A 168 35.50 -39.02 -6.82
CA GLN A 168 36.83 -39.65 -6.75
C GLN A 168 36.98 -40.40 -5.42
N VAL A 169 36.46 -41.63 -5.38
CA VAL A 169 36.79 -42.76 -4.49
C VAL A 169 36.20 -43.96 -5.28
N GLU A 170 36.86 -45.05 -5.69
CA GLU A 170 38.06 -45.79 -5.25
C GLU A 170 38.65 -46.59 -6.45
N GLU A 171 39.93 -46.95 -6.30
CA GLU A 171 40.70 -48.08 -6.89
C GLU A 171 40.79 -48.31 -8.41
#